data_AF-A0A8E2AS02-F1
#
_entry.id   AF-A0A8E2AS02-F1
#
_cell.length_a   1.000
_cell.length_b   1.000
_cell.length_c   1.000
_cell.angle_alpha   90.00
_cell.angle_beta   90.00
_cell.angle_gamma   90.00
#
_symmetry.space_group_name_H-M   'P 1'
#
loop_
_entity.id
_entity.type
_entity.pdbx_description
1 polymer ?
#
loop_
_entity_poly.entity_id
_entity_poly.type
_entity_poly.pdbx_seq_one_letter_code
_entity_poly.pdbx_strand_id
1 'polypeptide(L)'
;MSASGKMVQDPEKEKGTAPAAVDAPALREQMGKASSRLEVLAKGLKTFSEEPVKVSNVQAMDNASKQLQELASDMRSHQKKQSTRIEGVKTVLKTKLKDQVAEQMKAQIQEQIKAEILLQVKVQIDLQIREHLLVPLQDVVGESKRQLVEVDHALQNSSARRVNALLRGTNLDDTLGVVLKPDGSKSKLYPANLRSLFAYDDAMTNELLKHHGLTCYDQREKNLNRFLSHIGVHFQLVHLPSAVGG
;
A
#
# COMPACT_ATOMS: atom_id res chain seq x y z
N MET A 1 -33.18 -11.31 -13.98
CA MET A 1 -31.87 -11.51 -14.65
C MET A 1 -30.81 -10.99 -13.69
N SER A 2 -30.21 -11.91 -12.95
CA SER A 2 -28.80 -12.30 -13.14
C SER A 2 -27.92 -11.45 -12.20
N ALA A 3 -27.57 -11.92 -11.01
CA ALA A 3 -26.63 -13.01 -10.68
C ALA A 3 -25.17 -12.54 -10.59
N SER A 4 -24.44 -13.17 -9.65
CA SER A 4 -23.01 -13.07 -9.30
C SER A 4 -22.71 -12.00 -8.25
N GLY A 5 -22.35 -12.31 -7.01
CA GLY A 5 -21.44 -13.39 -6.54
C GLY A 5 -20.02 -12.91 -6.75
N LYS A 6 -19.08 -12.85 -5.81
CA LYS A 6 -18.69 -13.55 -4.56
C LYS A 6 -17.63 -12.58 -3.96
N MET A 7 -17.15 -12.57 -2.72
CA MET A 7 -16.47 -13.60 -1.95
C MET A 7 -15.82 -12.81 -0.79
N VAL A 8 -16.30 -12.98 0.43
CA VAL A 8 -15.48 -12.75 1.63
C VAL A 8 -15.75 -13.96 2.51
N GLN A 9 -14.79 -14.87 2.47
CA GLN A 9 -14.68 -16.06 3.30
C GLN A 9 -13.58 -15.77 4.31
N ASP A 10 -13.94 -15.81 5.59
CA ASP A 10 -13.08 -16.13 6.73
C ASP A 10 -13.99 -16.17 7.98
N PRO A 11 -13.63 -16.89 9.05
CA PRO A 11 -13.20 -18.27 9.06
C PRO A 11 -13.99 -19.10 10.10
N GLU A 12 -13.84 -20.41 9.99
CA GLU A 12 -14.02 -21.46 11.00
C GLU A 12 -14.81 -21.12 12.29
N LYS A 13 -16.09 -21.52 12.27
CA LYS A 13 -16.84 -21.90 13.47
C LYS A 13 -16.14 -23.09 14.13
N GLU A 14 -15.20 -22.80 15.03
CA GLU A 14 -14.72 -23.80 15.98
C GLU A 14 -15.86 -24.24 16.88
N LYS A 15 -16.08 -25.54 16.84
CA LYS A 15 -17.04 -26.33 17.60
C LYS A 15 -16.63 -26.29 19.07
N GLY A 16 -17.04 -25.23 19.77
CA GLY A 16 -16.97 -25.11 21.23
C GLY A 16 -17.85 -26.17 21.87
N THR A 17 -17.27 -27.36 22.02
CA THR A 17 -17.77 -28.48 22.82
C THR A 17 -18.14 -27.93 24.19
N ALA A 18 -19.42 -28.01 24.53
CA ALA A 18 -19.96 -27.63 25.82
C ALA A 18 -19.04 -28.13 26.94
N PRO A 19 -18.67 -27.30 27.93
CA PRO A 19 -18.02 -27.80 29.12
C PRO A 19 -18.98 -28.84 29.69
N ALA A 20 -18.48 -30.09 29.72
CA ALA A 20 -19.16 -31.27 30.22
C ALA A 20 -20.08 -30.86 31.36
N ALA A 21 -21.38 -31.05 31.12
CA ALA A 21 -22.41 -30.96 32.14
C ALA A 21 -21.89 -31.74 33.34
N VAL A 22 -21.39 -30.99 34.34
CA VAL A 22 -21.05 -31.48 35.66
C VAL A 22 -22.15 -32.44 36.03
N ASP A 23 -21.81 -33.69 36.29
CA ASP A 23 -22.67 -34.87 36.40
C ASP A 23 -23.88 -34.66 37.35
N ALA A 24 -24.82 -33.80 36.95
CA ALA A 24 -26.09 -33.57 37.57
C ALA A 24 -26.90 -34.86 37.65
N PRO A 25 -26.87 -35.77 36.64
CA PRO A 25 -27.50 -37.07 36.80
C PRO A 25 -26.82 -37.93 37.88
N ALA A 26 -25.48 -37.96 37.96
CA ALA A 26 -24.79 -38.76 38.98
C ALA A 26 -24.99 -38.20 40.39
N LEU A 27 -25.00 -36.88 40.56
CA LEU A 27 -25.25 -36.23 41.84
C LEU A 27 -26.72 -36.44 42.29
N ARG A 28 -27.66 -36.42 41.35
CA ARG A 28 -29.09 -36.66 41.59
C ARG A 28 -29.38 -38.13 41.88
N GLU A 29 -28.67 -39.06 41.24
CA GLU A 29 -28.71 -40.49 41.55
C GLU A 29 -28.11 -40.76 42.95
N GLN A 30 -27.03 -40.08 43.30
CA GLN A 30 -26.39 -40.22 44.61
C GLN A 30 -27.24 -39.60 45.73
N MET A 31 -27.89 -38.46 45.48
CA MET A 31 -28.91 -37.91 46.37
C MET A 31 -30.13 -38.83 46.49
N GLY A 32 -30.56 -39.47 45.40
CA GLY A 32 -31.62 -40.47 45.42
C GLY A 32 -31.27 -41.66 46.30
N LYS A 33 -30.03 -42.16 46.21
CA LYS A 33 -29.49 -43.24 47.06
C LYS A 33 -29.32 -42.79 48.52
N ALA A 34 -28.98 -41.53 48.78
CA ALA A 34 -28.90 -40.98 50.14
C ALA A 34 -30.30 -40.79 50.76
N SER A 35 -31.28 -40.30 50.00
CA SER A 35 -32.67 -40.18 50.44
C SER A 35 -33.29 -41.53 50.73
N SER A 36 -33.09 -42.55 49.88
CA SER A 36 -33.62 -43.89 50.15
C SER A 36 -32.98 -44.52 51.40
N ARG A 37 -31.69 -44.29 51.65
CA ARG A 37 -31.02 -44.71 52.90
C ARG A 37 -31.54 -43.98 54.13
N LEU A 38 -31.80 -42.66 54.03
CA LEU A 38 -32.44 -41.88 55.10
C LEU A 38 -33.87 -42.35 55.37
N GLU A 39 -34.59 -42.76 54.32
CA GLU A 39 -35.95 -43.29 54.45
C GLU A 39 -35.96 -44.67 55.15
N VAL A 40 -34.96 -45.52 54.88
CA VAL A 40 -34.75 -46.77 55.61
C VAL A 40 -34.38 -46.51 57.08
N LEU A 41 -33.52 -45.52 57.36
CA LEU A 41 -33.17 -45.09 58.71
C LEU A 41 -34.39 -44.53 59.48
N ALA A 42 -35.21 -43.73 58.81
CA ALA A 42 -36.45 -43.18 59.39
C ALA A 42 -37.47 -44.27 59.69
N LYS A 43 -37.58 -45.29 58.83
CA LYS A 43 -38.41 -46.48 59.09
C LYS A 43 -37.87 -47.29 60.29
N GLY A 44 -36.55 -47.46 60.39
CA GLY A 44 -35.91 -48.13 61.53
C GLY A 44 -36.08 -47.39 62.87
N LEU A 45 -36.10 -46.06 62.85
CA LEU A 45 -36.39 -45.22 64.02
C LEU A 45 -37.86 -45.27 64.44
N LYS A 46 -38.78 -45.33 63.47
CA LYS A 46 -40.22 -45.53 63.75
C LYS A 46 -40.49 -46.90 64.36
N THR A 47 -39.89 -47.97 63.85
CA THR A 47 -40.03 -49.31 64.46
C THR A 47 -39.38 -49.37 65.86
N PHE A 48 -38.37 -48.55 66.14
CA PHE A 48 -37.80 -48.39 67.48
C PHE A 48 -38.73 -47.64 68.45
N SER A 49 -39.56 -46.74 67.94
CA SER A 49 -40.54 -45.97 68.73
C SER A 49 -41.78 -46.77 69.09
N GLU A 50 -42.09 -47.86 68.36
CA GLU A 50 -43.33 -48.62 68.50
C GLU A 50 -43.19 -49.90 69.34
N GLU A 51 -41.99 -50.44 69.56
CA GLU A 51 -41.75 -51.62 70.41
C GLU A 51 -40.66 -51.38 71.48
N PRO A 52 -41.01 -50.86 72.67
CA PRO A 52 -40.05 -50.65 73.76
C PRO A 52 -39.90 -51.86 74.68
N VAL A 53 -40.06 -53.12 74.25
CA VAL A 53 -39.76 -54.28 75.13
C VAL A 53 -39.34 -55.53 74.33
N LYS A 54 -38.04 -55.70 74.06
CA LYS A 54 -37.24 -56.90 74.38
C LYS A 54 -35.85 -56.83 73.74
N VAL A 55 -34.89 -57.24 74.56
CA VAL A 55 -33.45 -57.23 74.32
C VAL A 55 -33.09 -58.21 73.20
N SER A 56 -33.02 -57.72 71.96
CA SER A 56 -32.34 -58.40 70.82
C SER A 56 -31.82 -57.44 69.74
N ASN A 57 -31.96 -56.11 69.91
CA ASN A 57 -31.71 -55.15 68.81
C ASN A 57 -30.28 -54.56 68.76
N VAL A 58 -29.34 -55.10 69.56
CA VAL A 58 -27.92 -54.69 69.53
C VAL A 58 -27.29 -54.92 68.16
N GLN A 59 -27.74 -55.95 67.42
CA GLN A 59 -27.26 -56.22 66.06
C GLN A 59 -27.72 -55.18 65.02
N ALA A 60 -28.90 -54.58 65.18
CA ALA A 60 -29.36 -53.52 64.28
C ALA A 60 -28.60 -52.20 64.49
N MET A 61 -28.25 -51.87 65.74
CA MET A 61 -27.38 -50.72 66.05
C MET A 61 -25.96 -50.92 65.53
N ASP A 62 -25.42 -52.15 65.64
CA ASP A 62 -24.08 -52.46 65.15
C ASP A 62 -24.00 -52.38 63.61
N ASN A 63 -25.07 -52.82 62.91
CA ASN A 63 -25.21 -52.68 61.46
C ASN A 63 -25.37 -51.22 61.01
N ALA A 64 -26.13 -50.40 61.74
CA ALA A 64 -26.27 -48.97 61.46
C ALA A 64 -24.94 -48.21 61.66
N SER A 65 -24.16 -48.59 62.68
CA SER A 65 -22.84 -47.99 62.91
C SER A 65 -21.85 -48.31 61.79
N LYS A 66 -21.84 -49.56 61.29
CA LYS A 66 -21.01 -49.99 60.16
C LYS A 66 -21.38 -49.23 58.88
N GLN A 67 -22.66 -49.06 58.59
CA GLN A 67 -23.13 -48.29 57.43
C GLN A 67 -22.77 -46.80 57.52
N LEU A 68 -22.84 -46.19 58.71
CA LEU A 68 -22.40 -44.82 58.92
C LEU A 68 -20.87 -44.67 58.76
N GLN A 69 -20.10 -45.65 59.24
CA GLN A 69 -18.65 -45.66 59.09
C GLN A 69 -18.23 -45.82 57.63
N GLU A 70 -18.92 -46.68 56.87
CA GLU A 70 -18.72 -46.87 55.43
C GLU A 70 -19.08 -45.61 54.65
N LEU A 71 -20.22 -44.96 54.97
CA LEU A 71 -20.61 -43.68 54.36
C LEU A 71 -19.61 -42.56 54.65
N ALA A 72 -19.09 -42.48 55.88
CA ALA A 72 -18.07 -41.50 56.27
C ALA A 72 -16.75 -41.73 55.51
N SER A 73 -16.37 -42.99 55.31
CA SER A 73 -15.21 -43.38 54.50
C SER A 73 -15.41 -42.99 53.02
N ASP A 74 -16.57 -43.30 52.46
CA ASP A 74 -16.95 -42.96 51.09
C ASP A 74 -16.94 -41.45 50.87
N MET A 75 -17.56 -40.68 51.77
CA MET A 75 -17.55 -39.21 51.70
C MET A 75 -16.13 -38.65 51.73
N ARG A 76 -15.25 -39.16 52.61
CA ARG A 76 -13.83 -38.73 52.65
C ARG A 76 -13.11 -39.08 51.35
N SER A 77 -13.35 -40.26 50.79
CA SER A 77 -12.74 -40.67 49.53
C SER A 77 -13.21 -39.79 48.36
N HIS A 78 -14.50 -39.43 48.34
CA HIS A 78 -15.09 -38.54 47.34
C HIS A 78 -14.58 -37.11 47.50
N GLN A 79 -14.50 -36.59 48.73
CA GLN A 79 -13.92 -35.27 49.02
C GLN A 79 -12.48 -35.18 48.54
N LYS A 80 -11.68 -36.23 48.78
CA LYS A 80 -10.29 -36.30 48.32
C LYS A 80 -10.20 -36.29 46.81
N LYS A 81 -11.00 -37.13 46.11
CA LYS A 81 -11.07 -37.17 44.64
C LYS A 81 -11.51 -35.83 44.04
N GLN A 82 -12.50 -35.17 44.63
CA GLN A 82 -12.95 -33.85 44.19
C GLN A 82 -11.87 -32.78 44.39
N SER A 83 -11.17 -32.78 45.52
CA SER A 83 -10.06 -31.87 45.76
C SER A 83 -8.96 -32.02 44.71
N THR A 84 -8.58 -33.26 44.37
CA THR A 84 -7.56 -33.51 43.33
C THR A 84 -8.03 -33.07 41.95
N ARG A 85 -9.33 -33.23 41.64
CA ARG A 85 -9.92 -32.74 40.38
C ARG A 85 -9.91 -31.21 40.32
N ILE A 86 -10.28 -30.54 41.41
CA ILE A 86 -10.29 -29.08 41.49
C ILE A 86 -8.87 -28.53 41.34
N GLU A 87 -7.86 -29.15 41.97
CA GLU A 87 -6.47 -28.77 41.76
C GLU A 87 -6.01 -28.98 40.32
N GLY A 88 -6.37 -30.11 39.69
CA GLY A 88 -6.09 -30.37 38.28
C GLY A 88 -6.75 -29.35 37.34
N VAL A 89 -7.99 -28.95 37.62
CA VAL A 89 -8.65 -27.88 36.86
C VAL A 89 -7.93 -26.55 37.07
N LYS A 90 -7.53 -26.23 38.31
CA LYS A 90 -6.83 -24.98 38.63
C LYS A 90 -5.48 -24.88 37.92
N THR A 91 -4.73 -25.98 37.82
CA THR A 91 -3.45 -25.98 37.10
C THR A 91 -3.67 -25.81 35.60
N VAL A 92 -4.59 -26.57 35.00
CA VAL A 92 -4.93 -26.43 33.56
C VAL A 92 -5.41 -25.03 33.24
N LEU A 93 -6.27 -24.44 34.07
CA LEU A 93 -6.79 -23.09 33.86
C LEU A 93 -5.66 -22.05 33.96
N LYS A 94 -4.75 -22.20 34.94
CA LYS A 94 -3.61 -21.31 35.11
C LYS A 94 -2.65 -21.37 33.91
N THR A 95 -2.39 -22.57 33.38
CA THR A 95 -1.51 -22.73 32.21
C THR A 95 -2.17 -22.16 30.96
N LYS A 96 -3.43 -22.54 30.67
CA LYS A 96 -4.16 -22.02 29.50
C LYS A 96 -4.32 -20.51 29.53
N LEU A 97 -4.60 -19.93 30.70
CA LEU A 97 -4.73 -18.48 30.83
C LEU A 97 -3.38 -17.79 30.58
N LYS A 98 -2.28 -18.34 31.09
CA LYS A 98 -0.94 -17.80 30.80
C LYS A 98 -0.61 -17.85 29.31
N ASP A 99 -0.89 -18.97 28.65
CA ASP A 99 -0.60 -19.14 27.22
C ASP A 99 -1.47 -18.20 26.37
N GLN A 100 -2.76 -18.07 26.69
CA GLN A 100 -3.65 -17.13 26.01
C GLN A 100 -3.24 -15.67 26.22
N VAL A 101 -2.86 -15.29 27.44
CA VAL A 101 -2.39 -13.93 27.74
C VAL A 101 -1.07 -13.68 27.00
N ALA A 102 -0.15 -14.64 26.98
CA ALA A 102 1.11 -14.51 26.27
C ALA A 102 0.91 -14.33 24.75
N GLU A 103 0.04 -15.12 24.13
CA GLU A 103 -0.27 -14.98 22.69
C GLU A 103 -1.00 -13.67 22.38
N GLN A 104 -2.00 -13.27 23.18
CA GLN A 104 -2.69 -12.00 22.98
C GLN A 104 -1.78 -10.80 23.17
N MET A 105 -0.96 -10.78 24.23
CA MET A 105 0.00 -9.69 24.45
C MET A 105 1.06 -9.66 23.35
N LYS A 106 1.56 -10.82 22.89
CA LYS A 106 2.53 -10.88 21.80
C LYS A 106 1.93 -10.32 20.50
N ALA A 107 0.71 -10.69 20.15
CA ALA A 107 0.02 -10.16 18.98
C ALA A 107 -0.17 -8.63 19.07
N GLN A 108 -0.64 -8.14 20.21
CA GLN A 108 -0.82 -6.69 20.43
C GLN A 108 0.51 -5.92 20.38
N ILE A 109 1.56 -6.45 21.01
CA ILE A 109 2.89 -5.83 21.00
C ILE A 109 3.44 -5.79 19.57
N GLN A 110 3.30 -6.87 18.79
CA GLN A 110 3.73 -6.88 17.40
C GLN A 110 2.98 -5.85 16.54
N GLU A 111 1.68 -5.69 16.76
CA GLU A 111 0.88 -4.71 16.04
C GLU A 111 1.27 -3.27 16.41
N GLN A 112 1.48 -3.00 17.71
CA GLN A 112 1.98 -1.70 18.18
C GLN A 112 3.37 -1.39 17.63
N ILE A 113 4.29 -2.35 17.65
CA ILE A 113 5.64 -2.19 17.09
C ILE A 113 5.55 -1.90 15.59
N LYS A 114 4.72 -2.62 14.83
CA LYS A 114 4.54 -2.35 13.40
C LYS A 114 4.00 -0.94 13.16
N ALA A 115 3.00 -0.51 13.93
CA ALA A 115 2.43 0.83 13.80
C ALA A 115 3.47 1.92 14.11
N GLU A 116 4.26 1.73 15.17
CA GLU A 116 5.30 2.66 15.59
C GLU A 116 6.46 2.72 14.57
N ILE A 117 6.90 1.56 14.05
CA ILE A 117 7.93 1.51 12.99
C ILE A 117 7.44 2.24 11.74
N LEU A 118 6.19 2.03 11.31
CA LEU A 118 5.66 2.73 10.13
C LEU A 118 5.67 4.25 10.32
N LEU A 119 5.34 4.73 11.53
CA LEU A 119 5.36 6.14 11.84
C LEU A 119 6.80 6.70 11.83
N GLN A 120 7.73 6.01 12.48
CA GLN A 120 9.13 6.42 12.53
C GLN A 120 9.80 6.40 11.14
N VAL A 121 9.55 5.35 10.35
CA VAL A 121 10.04 5.23 8.98
C VAL A 121 9.49 6.36 8.12
N LYS A 122 8.20 6.68 8.23
CA LYS A 122 7.61 7.80 7.48
C LYS A 122 8.30 9.13 7.81
N VAL A 123 8.50 9.42 9.10
CA VAL A 123 9.18 10.66 9.54
C VAL A 123 10.62 10.71 9.06
N GLN A 124 11.37 9.61 9.19
CA GLN A 124 12.76 9.54 8.73
C GLN A 124 12.88 9.67 7.22
N ILE A 125 12.00 9.01 6.46
CA ILE A 125 11.96 9.14 5.00
C ILE A 125 11.61 10.58 4.62
N ASP A 126 10.61 11.21 5.25
CA ASP A 126 10.23 12.59 4.95
C ASP A 126 11.40 13.58 5.22
N LEU A 127 12.18 13.35 6.29
CA LEU A 127 13.39 14.14 6.59
C LEU A 127 14.50 13.88 5.56
N GLN A 128 14.82 12.61 5.28
CA GLN A 128 15.85 12.25 4.31
C GLN A 128 15.50 12.70 2.89
N ILE A 129 14.24 12.64 2.50
CA ILE A 129 13.75 13.18 1.23
C ILE A 129 14.00 14.68 1.17
N ARG A 130 13.71 15.43 2.25
CA ARG A 130 13.96 16.88 2.30
C ARG A 130 15.45 17.22 2.28
N GLU A 131 16.28 16.44 2.95
CA GLU A 131 17.73 16.68 3.04
C GLU A 131 18.49 16.29 1.76
N HIS A 132 18.08 15.20 1.11
CA HIS A 132 18.78 14.68 -0.06
C HIS A 132 18.17 15.07 -1.42
N LEU A 133 16.90 15.48 -1.49
CA LEU A 133 16.38 16.14 -2.70
C LEU A 133 16.75 17.63 -2.67
N LEU A 134 18.00 17.91 -3.04
CA LEU A 134 18.54 19.27 -3.19
C LEU A 134 17.83 20.10 -4.29
N VAL A 135 16.98 19.47 -5.11
CA VAL A 135 16.14 20.14 -6.10
C VAL A 135 14.71 19.64 -5.95
N PRO A 136 13.73 20.53 -5.69
CA PRO A 136 12.32 20.18 -5.67
C PRO A 136 11.96 19.47 -6.98
N LEU A 137 11.18 18.38 -6.90
CA LEU A 137 10.71 17.67 -8.11
C LEU A 137 9.99 18.62 -9.09
N GLN A 138 9.36 19.69 -8.56
CA GLN A 138 8.71 20.73 -9.36
C GLN A 138 9.70 21.50 -10.24
N ASP A 139 10.91 21.76 -9.75
CA ASP A 139 11.95 22.48 -10.50
C ASP A 139 12.51 21.58 -11.60
N VAL A 140 12.69 20.28 -11.33
CA VAL A 140 13.09 19.29 -12.33
C VAL A 140 12.03 19.17 -13.43
N VAL A 141 10.74 19.16 -13.07
CA VAL A 141 9.64 19.17 -14.05
C VAL A 141 9.63 20.46 -14.86
N GLY A 142 9.89 21.61 -14.23
CA GLY A 142 10.00 22.89 -14.89
C GLY A 142 11.15 22.93 -15.92
N GLU A 143 12.32 22.43 -15.53
CA GLU A 143 13.50 22.35 -16.40
C GLU A 143 13.28 21.38 -17.57
N SER A 144 12.74 20.20 -17.29
CA SER A 144 12.41 19.22 -18.33
C SER A 144 11.40 19.77 -19.34
N LYS A 145 10.38 20.51 -18.89
CA LYS A 145 9.45 21.20 -19.80
C LYS A 145 10.14 22.22 -20.69
N ARG A 146 11.10 22.99 -20.16
CA ARG A 146 11.89 23.94 -20.96
C ARG A 146 12.73 23.23 -22.01
N GLN A 147 13.38 22.13 -21.63
CA GLN A 147 14.16 21.29 -22.56
C GLN A 147 13.27 20.68 -23.65
N LEU A 148 12.07 20.21 -23.32
CA LEU A 148 11.13 19.70 -24.32
C LEU A 148 10.70 20.77 -25.34
N VAL A 149 10.45 22.00 -24.87
CA VAL A 149 10.14 23.13 -25.77
C VAL A 149 11.32 23.44 -26.69
N GLU A 150 12.55 23.43 -26.16
CA GLU A 150 13.76 23.62 -26.96
C GLU A 150 13.93 22.53 -28.03
N VAL A 151 13.71 21.26 -27.66
CA VAL A 151 13.76 20.13 -28.60
C VAL A 151 12.67 20.22 -29.65
N ASP A 152 11.45 20.62 -29.29
CA ASP A 152 10.36 20.79 -30.24
C ASP A 152 10.69 21.90 -31.26
N HIS A 153 11.19 23.05 -30.78
CA HIS A 153 11.67 24.12 -31.67
C HIS A 153 12.79 23.64 -32.59
N ALA A 154 13.75 22.86 -32.07
CA ALA A 154 14.84 22.29 -32.87
C ALA A 154 14.32 21.31 -33.93
N LEU A 155 13.32 20.49 -33.59
CA LEU A 155 12.69 19.55 -34.50
C LEU A 155 11.91 20.27 -35.61
N GLN A 156 11.13 21.29 -35.26
CA GLN A 156 10.44 22.14 -36.23
C GLN A 156 11.44 22.83 -37.16
N ASN A 157 12.52 23.39 -36.62
CA ASN A 157 13.58 24.01 -37.39
C ASN A 157 14.28 23.02 -38.33
N SER A 158 14.53 21.79 -37.86
CA SER A 158 15.09 20.71 -38.69
C SER A 158 14.12 20.31 -39.82
N SER A 159 12.83 20.23 -39.52
CA SER A 159 11.79 19.98 -40.53
C SER A 159 11.72 21.08 -41.58
N ALA A 160 11.69 22.35 -41.16
CA ALA A 160 11.72 23.51 -42.04
C ALA A 160 12.98 23.51 -42.92
N ARG A 161 14.16 23.23 -42.34
CA ARG A 161 15.42 23.12 -43.09
C ARG A 161 15.39 22.01 -44.13
N ARG A 162 14.78 20.85 -43.82
CA ARG A 162 14.62 19.76 -44.80
C ARG A 162 13.74 20.15 -45.98
N VAL A 163 12.63 20.86 -45.73
CA VAL A 163 11.76 21.36 -46.81
C VAL A 163 12.51 22.40 -47.64
N ASN A 164 13.21 23.33 -46.98
CA ASN A 164 13.99 24.37 -47.65
C ASN A 164 15.16 23.82 -48.47
N ALA A 165 15.77 22.71 -48.04
CA ALA A 165 16.85 22.06 -48.77
C ALA A 165 16.39 21.49 -50.14
N LEU A 166 15.09 21.23 -50.31
CA LEU A 166 14.52 20.83 -51.58
C LEU A 166 14.39 22.00 -52.57
N LEU A 167 14.41 23.24 -52.09
CA LEU A 167 14.33 24.42 -52.93
C LEU A 167 15.62 24.58 -53.75
N ARG A 168 15.45 24.62 -55.08
CA ARG A 168 16.51 24.84 -56.05
C ARG A 168 16.31 26.18 -56.77
N GLY A 169 17.30 26.60 -57.54
CA GLY A 169 17.23 27.83 -58.34
C GLY A 169 16.10 27.87 -59.38
N THR A 170 15.44 26.75 -59.66
CA THR A 170 14.26 26.67 -60.54
C THR A 170 12.96 27.04 -59.83
N ASN A 171 12.91 26.96 -58.50
CA ASN A 171 11.70 27.06 -57.69
C ASN A 171 11.80 28.21 -56.68
N LEU A 172 12.06 29.42 -57.18
CA LEU A 172 12.29 30.60 -56.34
C LEU A 172 11.02 31.18 -55.71
N ASP A 173 9.85 30.80 -56.25
CA ASP A 173 8.53 31.26 -55.83
C ASP A 173 7.82 30.26 -54.88
N ASP A 174 8.46 29.12 -54.59
CA ASP A 174 7.94 28.14 -53.64
C ASP A 174 8.07 28.68 -52.20
N THR A 175 7.12 28.30 -51.35
CA THR A 175 7.02 28.79 -49.97
C THR A 175 8.17 28.27 -49.10
N LEU A 176 8.82 29.18 -48.40
CA LEU A 176 9.92 28.88 -47.50
C LEU A 176 9.39 28.40 -46.14
N GLY A 177 9.86 27.23 -45.70
CA GLY A 177 9.62 26.70 -44.37
C GLY A 177 10.23 27.59 -43.30
N VAL A 178 9.41 28.10 -42.39
CA VAL A 178 9.81 29.08 -41.38
C VAL A 178 10.70 28.47 -40.31
N VAL A 179 11.92 28.99 -40.18
CA VAL A 179 12.83 28.65 -39.08
C VAL A 179 12.58 29.61 -37.91
N LEU A 180 12.29 29.05 -36.75
CA LEU A 180 12.07 29.77 -35.50
C LEU A 180 13.39 30.31 -34.93
N LYS A 181 13.30 31.42 -34.20
CA LYS A 181 14.41 32.01 -33.44
C LYS A 181 14.81 31.11 -32.25
N PRO A 182 15.96 31.38 -31.60
CA PRO A 182 16.33 30.74 -30.32
C PRO A 182 15.25 30.91 -29.23
N ASP A 183 14.50 32.02 -29.32
CA ASP A 183 13.37 32.36 -28.46
C ASP A 183 12.05 31.62 -28.84
N GLY A 184 12.05 30.80 -29.89
CA GLY A 184 10.85 30.08 -30.38
C GLY A 184 9.86 30.93 -31.17
N SER A 185 10.06 32.26 -31.19
CA SER A 185 9.21 33.19 -31.94
C SER A 185 9.57 33.25 -33.43
N LYS A 186 8.58 33.56 -34.27
CA LYS A 186 8.78 33.80 -35.72
C LYS A 186 9.32 35.21 -35.95
N SER A 187 10.29 35.35 -36.84
CA SER A 187 10.76 36.69 -37.26
C SER A 187 9.71 37.39 -38.10
N LYS A 188 9.37 38.65 -37.77
CA LYS A 188 8.44 39.47 -38.57
C LYS A 188 8.97 39.73 -39.99
N LEU A 189 10.29 39.71 -40.15
CA LEU A 189 10.99 39.93 -41.41
C LEU A 189 11.26 38.62 -42.16
N TYR A 190 10.67 37.50 -41.75
CA TYR A 190 10.90 36.23 -42.44
C TYR A 190 10.27 36.28 -43.84
N PRO A 191 11.04 36.06 -44.91
CA PRO A 191 10.53 36.15 -46.28
C PRO A 191 9.60 34.97 -46.57
N ALA A 192 8.56 35.20 -47.37
CA ALA A 192 7.66 34.14 -47.80
C ALA A 192 8.36 33.16 -48.76
N ASN A 193 9.14 33.69 -49.70
CA ASN A 193 9.79 32.93 -50.78
C ASN A 193 11.25 33.42 -50.96
N LEU A 194 12.07 32.64 -51.67
CA LEU A 194 13.46 33.00 -51.99
C LEU A 194 13.55 34.28 -52.84
N ARG A 195 12.59 34.50 -53.75
CA ARG A 195 12.49 35.75 -54.52
C ARG A 195 12.37 36.98 -53.61
N SER A 196 11.53 36.91 -52.57
CA SER A 196 11.36 37.99 -51.60
C SER A 196 12.64 38.22 -50.79
N LEU A 197 13.34 37.15 -50.42
CA LEU A 197 14.63 37.24 -49.72
C LEU A 197 15.69 37.97 -50.58
N PHE A 198 15.75 37.68 -51.88
CA PHE A 198 16.68 38.37 -52.80
C PHE A 198 16.29 39.81 -53.12
N ALA A 199 15.07 40.23 -52.80
CA ALA A 199 14.63 41.62 -52.90
C ALA A 199 14.96 42.46 -51.66
N TYR A 200 15.48 41.86 -50.57
CA TYR A 200 15.79 42.59 -49.35
C TYR A 200 17.02 43.48 -49.50
N ASP A 201 16.91 44.70 -48.96
CA ASP A 201 18.03 45.62 -48.82
C ASP A 201 19.06 45.11 -47.80
N ASP A 202 20.25 45.69 -47.81
CA ASP A 202 21.32 45.30 -46.88
C ASP A 202 20.91 45.52 -45.41
N ALA A 203 20.19 46.61 -45.11
CA ALA A 203 19.66 46.88 -43.78
C ALA A 203 18.68 45.79 -43.29
N MET A 204 17.73 45.38 -44.14
CA MET A 204 16.74 44.34 -43.82
C MET A 204 17.40 42.97 -43.65
N THR A 205 18.40 42.68 -44.48
CA THR A 205 19.17 41.44 -44.41
C THR A 205 19.96 41.37 -43.09
N ASN A 206 20.63 42.45 -42.71
CA ASN A 206 21.36 42.54 -41.44
C ASN A 206 20.43 42.39 -40.23
N GLU A 207 19.24 42.99 -40.25
CA GLU A 207 18.26 42.84 -39.19
C GLU A 207 17.73 41.38 -39.10
N LEU A 208 17.50 40.74 -40.25
CA LEU A 208 17.14 39.33 -40.30
C LEU A 208 18.23 38.43 -39.70
N LEU A 209 19.50 38.66 -40.03
CA LEU A 209 20.62 37.90 -39.45
C LEU A 209 20.70 38.10 -37.93
N LYS A 210 20.55 39.34 -37.44
CA LYS A 210 20.52 39.65 -36.00
C LYS A 210 19.40 38.92 -35.28
N HIS A 211 18.20 38.87 -35.88
CA HIS A 211 17.06 38.15 -35.32
C HIS A 211 17.32 36.65 -35.13
N HIS A 212 18.19 36.05 -35.94
CA HIS A 212 18.57 34.65 -35.85
C HIS A 212 19.93 34.43 -35.14
N GLY A 213 20.53 35.48 -34.58
CA GLY A 213 21.82 35.41 -33.88
C GLY A 213 23.01 35.11 -34.80
N LEU A 214 22.91 35.43 -36.09
CA LEU A 214 23.95 35.20 -37.08
C LEU A 214 24.91 36.40 -37.18
N THR A 215 26.17 36.13 -37.51
CA THR A 215 27.21 37.15 -37.74
C THR A 215 26.92 37.95 -39.00
N CYS A 216 26.87 39.27 -38.89
CA CYS A 216 26.70 40.20 -40.02
C CYS A 216 28.07 40.58 -40.61
N TYR A 217 28.12 40.75 -41.93
CA TYR A 217 29.28 41.19 -42.70
C TYR A 217 28.92 42.44 -43.52
N ASP A 218 29.92 43.15 -44.04
CA ASP A 218 29.69 44.35 -44.87
C ASP A 218 29.15 44.03 -46.27
N GLN A 219 29.26 42.77 -46.71
CA GLN A 219 28.81 42.34 -48.04
C GLN A 219 27.46 41.63 -47.94
N ARG A 220 26.44 42.22 -48.58
CA ARG A 220 25.06 41.70 -48.64
C ARG A 220 25.00 40.24 -49.07
N GLU A 221 25.73 39.84 -50.12
CA GLU A 221 25.65 38.47 -50.62
C GLU A 221 26.29 37.47 -49.65
N LYS A 222 27.29 37.87 -48.86
CA LYS A 222 27.82 37.03 -47.77
C LYS A 222 26.79 36.83 -46.67
N ASN A 223 26.04 37.88 -46.33
CA ASN A 223 24.95 37.81 -45.36
C ASN A 223 23.82 36.91 -45.85
N LEU A 224 23.41 37.07 -47.11
CA LEU A 224 22.40 36.21 -47.74
C LEU A 224 22.86 34.76 -47.81
N ASN A 225 24.10 34.48 -48.24
CA ASN A 225 24.65 33.13 -48.27
C ASN A 225 24.69 32.49 -46.88
N ARG A 226 25.03 33.27 -45.85
CA ARG A 226 25.01 32.78 -44.46
C ARG A 226 23.59 32.45 -44.00
N PHE A 227 22.62 33.29 -44.33
CA PHE A 227 21.22 33.04 -44.02
C PHE A 227 20.67 31.83 -44.78
N LEU A 228 20.95 31.72 -46.08
CA LEU A 228 20.60 30.57 -46.93
C LEU A 228 21.14 29.26 -46.36
N SER A 229 22.42 29.25 -45.95
CA SER A 229 23.03 28.10 -45.27
C SER A 229 22.33 27.78 -43.93
N HIS A 230 21.96 28.79 -43.14
CA HIS A 230 21.25 28.59 -41.87
C HIS A 230 19.84 28.00 -42.04
N ILE A 231 19.12 28.39 -43.08
CA ILE A 231 17.78 27.85 -43.40
C ILE A 231 17.84 26.53 -44.17
N GLY A 232 19.03 26.01 -44.49
CA GLY A 232 19.23 24.71 -45.13
C GLY A 232 19.21 24.73 -46.66
N VAL A 233 19.22 25.90 -47.29
CA VAL A 233 19.26 26.02 -48.75
C VAL A 233 20.71 25.91 -49.22
N HIS A 234 21.00 24.95 -50.10
CA HIS A 234 22.36 24.68 -50.62
C HIS A 234 22.75 25.56 -51.82
N PHE A 235 22.04 26.67 -52.03
CA PHE A 235 22.32 27.63 -53.08
C PHE A 235 23.27 28.72 -52.57
N GLN A 236 24.31 29.02 -53.35
CA GLN A 236 25.25 30.09 -53.05
C GLN A 236 25.20 31.14 -54.15
N LEU A 237 24.98 32.40 -53.77
CA LEU A 237 25.19 33.57 -54.61
C LEU A 237 26.69 33.72 -54.83
N VAL A 238 27.14 33.51 -56.06
CA VAL A 238 28.51 33.78 -56.48
C VAL A 238 28.59 35.23 -56.93
N HIS A 239 29.46 36.03 -56.32
CA HIS A 239 29.85 37.32 -56.87
C HIS A 239 30.55 37.08 -58.20
N LEU A 240 29.92 37.50 -59.30
CA LEU A 240 30.68 37.73 -60.52
C LEU A 240 31.55 38.96 -60.22
N PRO A 241 32.90 38.86 -60.26
CA PRO A 241 33.72 40.05 -60.25
C PRO A 241 33.25 40.90 -61.44
N SER A 242 32.81 42.13 -61.15
CA SER A 242 32.58 43.12 -62.19
C SER A 242 33.85 43.13 -63.03
N ALA A 243 33.74 42.64 -64.27
CA ALA A 243 34.79 42.79 -65.25
C ALA A 243 34.98 44.29 -65.42
N VAL A 244 35.96 44.83 -64.70
CA VAL A 244 36.44 46.19 -64.84
C VAL A 244 36.86 46.29 -66.31
N GLY A 245 36.07 47.05 -67.07
CA GLY A 245 36.51 47.60 -68.34
C GLY A 245 37.70 48.50 -68.06
N GLY A 246 38.79 48.23 -68.78
CA GLY A 246 40.06 48.95 -68.72
C GLY A 246 41.14 48.11 -69.37
#